data_AF-A0A350QWV2-F1
#
_entry.id   AF-A0A350QWV2-F1
#
_cell.length_a   1.000
_cell.length_b   1.000
_cell.length_c   1.000
_cell.angle_alpha   90.00
_cell.angle_beta   90.00
_cell.angle_gamma   90.00
#
_symmetry.space_group_name_H-M   'P 1'
#
loop_
_entity.id
_entity.type
_entity.pdbx_description
1 polymer ?
#
loop_
_entity_poly.entity_id
_entity_poly.type
_entity_poly.pdbx_seq_one_letter_code
_entity_poly.pdbx_strand_id
1 'polypeptide(L)' 'EPTNHLDIRSKEVLQEALNLFEGTALIVSHDRSFLDGVVTKVLEVSSSKARMLTCNVTEYMQRLDEEEA' A
#
# COMPACT_ATOMS: atom_id res chain seq x y z
N GLU A 1 -3.65 -3.16 -10.63
CA GLU A 1 -4.51 -2.22 -9.89
C GLU A 1 -5.85 -2.91 -9.55
N PRO A 2 -6.00 -3.43 -8.32
CA PRO A 2 -7.18 -4.20 -7.92
C PRO A 2 -8.40 -3.35 -7.58
N THR A 3 -8.24 -2.03 -7.46
CA THR A 3 -9.30 -1.07 -7.12
C THR A 3 -10.05 -0.52 -8.34
N ASN A 4 -9.64 -0.91 -9.55
CA ASN A 4 -10.23 -0.36 -10.76
C ASN A 4 -11.67 -0.88 -10.94
N HIS A 5 -12.58 0.01 -11.32
CA HIS A 5 -14.02 -0.27 -11.47
C HIS A 5 -14.76 -0.76 -10.21
N LEU A 6 -14.15 -0.68 -9.00
CA LEU A 6 -14.81 -1.02 -7.75
C LEU A 6 -15.45 0.21 -7.09
N ASP A 7 -16.71 0.05 -6.65
CA ASP A 7 -17.38 1.00 -5.77
C ASP A 7 -16.79 0.94 -4.34
N ILE A 8 -17.14 1.93 -3.51
CA ILE A 8 -16.58 2.09 -2.16
C ILE A 8 -16.76 0.82 -1.31
N ARG A 9 -17.94 0.18 -1.34
CA ARG A 9 -18.20 -1.02 -0.53
C ARG A 9 -17.37 -2.20 -0.99
N SER A 10 -17.21 -2.38 -2.29
CA SER A 10 -16.39 -3.46 -2.83
C SER A 10 -14.91 -3.30 -2.44
N LYS A 11 -14.42 -2.07 -2.29
CA LYS A 11 -13.07 -1.81 -1.76
C LYS A 11 -12.95 -2.18 -0.29
N GLU A 12 -13.92 -1.82 0.55
CA GLU A 12 -13.94 -2.17 1.98
C GLU A 12 -13.92 -3.69 2.18
N VAL A 13 -14.76 -4.42 1.44
CA VAL A 13 -14.79 -5.90 1.49
C VAL A 13 -13.45 -6.50 1.07
N LEU A 14 -12.82 -5.94 0.04
CA LEU A 14 -11.50 -6.38 -0.40
C LEU A 14 -10.42 -6.11 0.66
N GLN A 15 -10.46 -4.96 1.34
CA GLN A 15 -9.54 -4.66 2.45
C GLN A 15 -9.72 -5.66 3.60
N GLU A 16 -10.96 -5.93 4.01
CA GLU A 16 -11.23 -6.91 5.07
C GLU A 16 -10.73 -8.31 4.68
N ALA A 17 -11.00 -8.75 3.45
CA ALA A 17 -10.53 -10.03 2.95
C ALA A 17 -8.99 -10.13 2.94
N LEU A 18 -8.29 -9.06 2.57
CA LEU A 18 -6.83 -9.01 2.58
C LEU A 18 -6.25 -8.97 4.00
N ASN A 19 -6.92 -8.29 4.94
CA ASN A 19 -6.51 -8.28 6.35
C ASN A 19 -6.73 -9.62 7.05
N LEU A 20 -7.69 -10.41 6.60
CA LEU A 20 -7.95 -11.78 7.08
C LEU A 20 -7.09 -12.84 6.39
N PHE A 21 -6.37 -12.48 5.33
CA PHE A 21 -5.55 -13.42 4.57
C PHE A 21 -4.26 -13.74 5.34
N GLU A 22 -4.08 -15.00 5.73
CA GLU A 22 -2.92 -15.46 6.51
C GLU A 22 -1.61 -15.57 5.69
N GLY A 23 -1.67 -15.32 4.38
CA GLY A 23 -0.52 -15.35 3.49
C GLY A 23 0.08 -13.98 3.21
N THR A 24 1.11 -13.95 2.36
CA THR A 24 1.69 -12.70 1.86
C THR A 24 1.03 -12.31 0.56
N ALA A 25 0.47 -11.10 0.49
CA ALA A 25 -0.02 -10.49 -0.74
C ALA A 25 0.93 -9.40 -1.23
N LEU A 26 1.18 -9.34 -2.54
CA LEU A 26 1.85 -8.22 -3.20
C LEU A 26 0.81 -7.41 -3.96
N ILE A 27 0.66 -6.13 -3.61
CA ILE A 27 -0.42 -5.27 -4.10
C ILE A 27 0.19 -4.07 -4.82
N VAL A 28 -0.33 -3.77 -6.01
CA VAL A 28 0.01 -2.56 -6.78
C VAL A 28 -1.27 -1.79 -7.07
N SER A 29 -1.39 -0.59 -6.49
CA SER A 29 -2.57 0.28 -6.61
C SER A 29 -2.18 1.76 -6.61
N HIS A 30 -3.01 2.62 -7.22
CA HIS A 30 -2.88 4.07 -7.11
C HIS A 30 -3.74 4.66 -5.96
N ASP A 31 -4.61 3.85 -5.36
CA ASP A 31 -5.51 4.27 -4.27
C ASP A 31 -4.80 4.21 -2.91
N ARG A 32 -4.38 5.37 -2.40
CA ARG A 32 -3.65 5.48 -1.13
C ARG A 32 -4.48 5.06 0.07
N SER A 33 -5.74 5.49 0.14
CA SER A 33 -6.65 5.17 1.25
C SER A 33 -6.93 3.66 1.31
N PHE A 34 -7.01 3.01 0.15
CA PHE A 34 -7.12 1.56 0.09
C PHE A 34 -5.86 0.87 0.63
N LEU A 35 -4.68 1.31 0.18
CA LEU A 35 -3.41 0.69 0.56
C LEU A 35 -3.08 0.91 2.03
N ASP A 36 -3.39 2.07 2.60
CA ASP A 36 -3.01 2.40 3.98
C ASP A 36 -3.65 1.47 5.01
N GLY A 37 -4.88 0.99 4.74
CA GLY A 37 -5.59 0.04 5.60
C GLY A 37 -5.18 -1.43 5.48
N VAL A 38 -4.23 -1.76 4.59
CA VAL A 38 -3.85 -3.16 4.28
C VAL A 38 -2.33 -3.35 4.26
N VAL A 39 -1.58 -2.34 3.82
CA VAL A 39 -0.13 -2.44 3.61
C VAL A 39 0.60 -2.29 4.93
N THR A 40 1.40 -3.30 5.27
CA THR A 40 2.28 -3.31 6.45
C THR A 40 3.76 -3.05 6.11
N LYS A 41 4.11 -3.16 4.82
CA LYS A 41 5.45 -2.92 4.29
C LYS A 41 5.38 -2.30 2.91
N VAL A 42 6.16 -1.25 2.69
CA VAL A 42 6.32 -0.61 1.39
C VAL A 42 7.64 -1.05 0.77
N LEU A 43 7.58 -1.59 -0.45
CA LEU A 43 8.76 -1.82 -1.27
C LEU A 43 8.93 -0.62 -2.21
N GLU A 44 9.90 0.23 -1.89
CA GLU A 44 10.31 1.31 -2.78
C GLU A 44 11.28 0.77 -3.82
N VAL A 45 10.99 1.04 -5.09
CA VAL A 45 11.84 0.66 -6.22
C VAL A 45 12.24 1.92 -6.98
N SER A 46 13.54 2.18 -7.06
CA SER A 46 14.15 3.26 -7.82
C SER A 46 15.03 2.68 -8.94
N SER A 47 15.49 3.53 -9.87
CA SER A 47 16.32 3.13 -11.01
C SER A 47 17.61 2.40 -10.65
N SER A 48 18.10 2.53 -9.41
CA SER A 48 19.38 1.96 -8.97
C SER A 48 19.31 1.15 -7.67
N LYS A 49 18.21 1.26 -6.91
CA LYS A 49 18.07 0.66 -5.58
C LYS A 49 16.63 0.24 -5.32
N ALA A 50 16.45 -0.84 -4.58
CA ALA A 50 15.18 -1.18 -3.97
C ALA A 50 15.37 -1.26 -2.45
N ARG A 51 14.46 -0.67 -1.67
CA ARG A 51 14.47 -0.75 -0.20
C ARG A 51 13.09 -1.14 0.31
N MET A 52 13.07 -1.92 1.38
CA MET A 52 11.84 -2.34 2.03
C MET A 52 11.70 -1.59 3.34
N LEU A 53 10.56 -0.92 3.51
CA LEU A 53 10.22 -0.11 4.66
C LEU A 53 9.07 -0.80 5.38
N THR A 54 9.22 -1.05 6.68
CA THR A 54 8.13 -1.62 7.51
C THR A 54 7.31 -0.46 8.07
N CYS A 55 6.42 0.05 7.24
CA CYS A 55 5.53 1.17 7.50
C CYS A 55 4.29 1.06 6.59
N ASN A 56 3.25 1.81 6.92
CA ASN A 56 2.10 1.98 6.03
C ASN A 56 2.41 3.00 4.92
N VAL A 57 1.43 3.32 4.09
CA VAL A 57 1.61 4.24 2.96
C VAL A 57 1.70 5.69 3.43
N THR A 58 0.93 6.07 4.45
CA THR A 58 0.95 7.41 5.02
C THR A 58 2.33 7.75 5.60
N GLU A 59 2.89 6.87 6.42
CA GLU A 59 4.22 6.99 7.01
C GLU A 59 5.32 7.01 5.94
N TYR A 60 5.16 6.20 4.88
CA TYR A 60 6.09 6.20 3.75
C TYR A 60 6.16 7.56 3.06
N MET A 61 5.00 8.17 2.79
CA MET A 61 4.92 9.48 2.15
C MET A 61 5.56 10.58 3.02
N GLN A 62 5.32 10.55 4.34
CA GLN A 62 5.95 11.48 5.27
C GLN A 62 7.48 11.38 5.24
N ARG A 63 8.04 10.16 5.19
CA ARG A 63 9.48 9.97 5.09
C ARG A 63 10.06 10.47 3.76
N LEU A 64 9.32 10.31 2.65
CA LEU A 64 9.74 10.87 1.38
C LEU A 64 9.82 12.39 1.43
N ASP A 65 8.79 13.04 1.98
CA ASP A 65 8.75 14.50 2.12
C ASP A 65 9.91 15.01 3.01
N GLU A 66 10.26 14.28 4.07
CA GLU A 66 11.41 14.59 4.94
C GLU A 66 12.77 14.38 4.26
N GLU A 67 12.88 13.38 3.38
CA GLU A 67 14.12 13.09 2.64
C GLU A 67 14.36 14.06 1.46
N GLU A 68 13.30 14.66 0.91
CA GLU A 68 13.38 15.66 -0.16
C GLU A 68 13.64 17.10 0.36
N ALA A 69 13.50 17.33 1.67
CA ALA A 69 13.73 18.63 2.34
C ALA A 69 15.20 18.88 2.69
#